data_AF-A0A254TK99-F1
#
_entry.id   AF-A0A254TK99-F1
#
_cell.length_a   1.000
_cell.length_b   1.000
_cell.length_c   1.000
_cell.angle_alpha   90.00
_cell.angle_beta   90.00
_cell.angle_gamma   90.00
#
_symmetry.space_group_name_H-M   'P 1'
#
loop_
_entity.id
_entity.type
_entity.pdbx_description
1 polymer ?
#
loop_
_entity_poly.entity_id
_entity_poly.type
_entity_poly.pdbx_seq_one_letter_code
_entity_poly.pdbx_strand_id
1 'polypeptide(L)'
;MIITLIALVAMTLASIALVRSVDTSTVIAGNLAFKQSATTSGDAGIEAAIAWMNANSGILEQDSPTNGYYATSQDNLDLTGNKTPDDTSDNLDWTSASAVKTLVKDAVGNEVAFVIHRMCNDVGPLNGATCATEQSAQAGSSQGSARQMQTYQPGSWGSVANRGYYRITARIAGPRNNTSYVQAIISR
;
A
#
# COMPACT_ATOMS: atom_id res chain seq x y z
N MET A 1 -36.95 -28.40 -45.41
CA MET A 1 -36.68 -26.97 -45.71
C MET A 1 -36.93 -26.07 -44.50
N ILE A 2 -38.10 -26.09 -43.84
CA ILE A 2 -38.36 -25.23 -42.66
C ILE A 2 -37.54 -25.66 -41.43
N ILE A 3 -37.49 -26.96 -41.12
CA ILE A 3 -36.72 -27.49 -39.97
C ILE A 3 -35.22 -27.22 -40.13
N THR A 4 -34.69 -27.32 -41.35
CA THR A 4 -33.29 -27.02 -41.67
C THR A 4 -32.97 -25.53 -41.52
N LEU A 5 -33.90 -24.64 -41.87
CA LEU A 5 -33.74 -23.19 -41.67
C LEU A 5 -33.77 -22.83 -40.17
N ILE A 6 -34.67 -23.44 -39.39
CA ILE A 6 -34.73 -23.25 -37.94
C ILE A 6 -33.43 -23.75 -37.27
N ALA A 7 -32.94 -24.92 -37.68
CA ALA A 7 -31.68 -25.47 -37.16
C ALA A 7 -30.48 -24.57 -37.49
N LEU A 8 -30.44 -23.98 -38.70
CA LEU A 8 -29.39 -23.02 -39.08
C LEU A 8 -29.44 -21.76 -38.20
N VAL A 9 -30.63 -21.22 -37.95
CA VAL A 9 -30.81 -20.06 -37.06
C VAL A 9 -30.40 -20.41 -35.62
N ALA A 10 -30.79 -21.58 -35.11
CA ALA A 10 -30.40 -22.00 -33.75
C ALA A 10 -28.89 -22.14 -33.59
N MET A 11 -28.19 -22.72 -34.57
CA MET A 11 -26.72 -22.84 -34.55
C MET A 11 -26.03 -21.48 -34.61
N THR A 12 -26.51 -20.55 -35.45
CA THR A 12 -25.91 -19.20 -35.52
C THR A 12 -26.10 -18.42 -34.22
N LEU A 13 -27.27 -18.52 -33.57
CA LEU A 13 -27.50 -17.92 -32.24
C LEU A 13 -26.57 -18.51 -31.18
N ALA A 14 -26.36 -19.83 -31.18
CA ALA A 14 -25.43 -20.51 -30.28
C ALA A 14 -23.98 -20.06 -30.52
N SER A 15 -23.56 -19.92 -31.79
CA SER A 15 -22.23 -19.43 -32.14
C SER A 15 -22.00 -17.98 -31.69
N ILE A 16 -22.97 -17.08 -31.88
CA ILE A 16 -22.87 -15.69 -31.44
C ILE A 16 -22.77 -15.60 -29.91
N ALA A 17 -23.57 -16.41 -29.19
CA ALA A 17 -23.51 -16.50 -27.74
C ALA A 17 -22.12 -16.97 -27.26
N LEU A 18 -21.53 -17.94 -27.95
CA LEU A 18 -20.19 -18.44 -27.64
C LEU A 18 -19.11 -17.37 -27.86
N VAL A 19 -19.14 -16.64 -28.97
CA VAL A 19 -18.16 -15.57 -29.24
C VAL A 19 -18.19 -14.51 -28.14
N ARG A 20 -19.38 -14.05 -27.74
CA ARG A 20 -19.53 -13.10 -26.63
C ARG A 20 -19.04 -13.67 -25.29
N SER A 21 -19.24 -14.96 -25.05
CA SER A 21 -18.75 -15.64 -23.85
C SER A 21 -17.22 -15.66 -23.80
N VAL A 22 -16.56 -15.94 -24.94
CA VAL A 22 -15.09 -15.95 -25.05
C VAL A 22 -14.53 -14.54 -24.92
N ASP A 23 -15.10 -13.55 -25.59
CA ASP A 23 -14.65 -12.15 -25.48
C ASP A 23 -14.76 -11.65 -24.02
N THR A 24 -15.86 -11.97 -23.34
CA THR A 24 -16.01 -11.63 -21.92
C THR A 24 -14.98 -12.34 -21.05
N SER A 25 -14.77 -13.64 -21.28
CA SER A 25 -13.80 -14.45 -20.53
C SER A 25 -12.37 -13.96 -20.72
N THR A 26 -12.00 -13.54 -21.92
CA THR A 26 -10.65 -13.00 -22.22
C THR A 26 -10.41 -11.65 -21.57
N VAL A 27 -11.41 -10.75 -21.56
CA VAL A 27 -11.30 -9.46 -20.86
C VAL A 27 -11.17 -9.67 -19.35
N ILE A 28 -11.96 -10.57 -18.75
CA ILE A 28 -11.86 -10.89 -17.33
C ILE A 28 -10.48 -11.47 -16.99
N ALA A 29 -10.00 -12.43 -17.78
CA ALA A 29 -8.68 -13.02 -17.60
C ALA A 29 -7.56 -11.96 -17.72
N GLY A 30 -7.68 -11.03 -18.68
CA GLY A 30 -6.74 -9.92 -18.84
C GLY A 30 -6.70 -9.00 -17.62
N ASN A 31 -7.87 -8.57 -17.12
CA ASN A 31 -7.95 -7.72 -15.93
C ASN A 31 -7.40 -8.41 -14.67
N LEU A 32 -7.66 -9.71 -14.52
CA LEU A 32 -7.10 -10.50 -13.42
C LEU A 32 -5.58 -10.59 -13.51
N ALA A 33 -5.04 -10.85 -14.70
CA ALA A 33 -3.59 -10.89 -14.92
C ALA A 33 -2.94 -9.54 -14.61
N PHE A 34 -3.56 -8.42 -15.01
CA PHE A 34 -3.06 -7.08 -14.64
C PHE A 34 -3.13 -6.84 -13.14
N LYS A 35 -4.18 -7.30 -12.46
CA LYS A 35 -4.28 -7.18 -10.99
C LYS A 35 -3.19 -7.99 -10.29
N GLN A 36 -2.98 -9.23 -10.72
CA GLN A 36 -1.90 -10.08 -10.17
C GLN A 36 -0.52 -9.47 -10.42
N SER A 37 -0.25 -9.01 -11.65
CA SER A 37 1.00 -8.32 -11.98
C SER A 37 1.20 -7.07 -11.11
N ALA A 38 0.15 -6.25 -10.95
CA ALA A 38 0.25 -5.04 -10.14
C ALA A 38 0.48 -5.35 -8.65
N THR A 39 -0.14 -6.41 -8.12
CA THR A 39 0.11 -6.87 -6.74
C THR A 39 1.56 -7.33 -6.58
N THR A 40 2.09 -8.17 -7.48
CA THR A 40 3.48 -8.63 -7.39
C THR A 40 4.49 -7.48 -7.50
N SER A 41 4.27 -6.53 -8.41
CA SER A 41 5.12 -5.33 -8.49
C SER A 41 4.96 -4.43 -7.26
N GLY A 42 3.75 -4.38 -6.68
CA GLY A 42 3.48 -3.70 -5.41
C GLY A 42 4.29 -4.27 -4.25
N ASP A 43 4.33 -5.59 -4.13
CA ASP A 43 5.11 -6.29 -3.09
C ASP A 43 6.61 -5.95 -3.21
N ALA A 44 7.15 -5.86 -4.42
CA ALA A 44 8.52 -5.40 -4.64
C ALA A 44 8.75 -3.96 -4.16
N GLY A 45 7.74 -3.08 -4.29
CA GLY A 45 7.76 -1.73 -3.73
C GLY A 45 7.77 -1.71 -2.20
N ILE A 46 6.97 -2.59 -1.57
CA ILE A 46 6.96 -2.76 -0.11
C ILE A 46 8.32 -3.26 0.38
N GLU A 47 8.89 -4.27 -0.26
CA GLU A 47 10.22 -4.80 0.10
C GLU A 47 11.34 -3.75 -0.03
N ALA A 48 11.30 -2.93 -1.10
CA ALA A 48 12.24 -1.82 -1.25
C ALA A 48 12.12 -0.78 -0.13
N ALA A 49 10.89 -0.48 0.30
CA ALA A 49 10.63 0.43 1.41
C ALA A 49 11.15 -0.14 2.75
N ILE A 50 10.93 -1.44 3.00
CA ILE A 50 11.46 -2.16 4.17
C ILE A 50 12.99 -2.15 4.17
N ALA A 51 13.61 -2.47 3.03
CA ALA A 51 15.06 -2.45 2.88
C ALA A 51 15.64 -1.06 3.18
N TRP A 52 15.01 0.00 2.67
CA TRP A 52 15.41 1.37 2.95
C TRP A 52 15.30 1.71 4.45
N MET A 53 14.20 1.37 5.12
CA MET A 53 14.04 1.62 6.56
C MET A 53 15.07 0.86 7.40
N ASN A 54 15.36 -0.39 7.03
CA ASN A 54 16.34 -1.21 7.74
C ASN A 54 17.75 -0.62 7.61
N ALA A 55 18.10 -0.05 6.46
CA ALA A 55 19.38 0.61 6.23
C ALA A 55 19.49 1.99 6.91
N ASN A 56 18.37 2.65 7.20
CA ASN A 56 18.32 4.05 7.66
C ASN A 56 17.74 4.21 9.08
N SER A 57 17.87 3.19 9.93
CA SER A 57 17.20 3.18 11.24
C SER A 57 17.62 4.29 12.21
N GLY A 58 18.78 4.93 11.98
CA GLY A 58 19.26 6.04 12.79
C GLY A 58 18.66 7.41 12.43
N ILE A 59 17.86 7.51 11.37
CA ILE A 59 17.36 8.79 10.82
C ILE A 59 15.82 8.83 10.67
N LEU A 60 15.09 7.95 11.37
CA LEU A 60 13.63 7.84 11.28
C LEU A 60 12.86 8.82 12.19
N GLU A 61 13.56 9.74 12.84
CA GLU A 61 12.93 10.76 13.71
C GLU A 61 12.48 12.00 12.93
N GLN A 62 12.96 12.18 11.70
CA GLN A 62 12.67 13.32 10.85
C GLN A 62 12.15 12.88 9.50
N ASP A 63 11.38 13.74 8.85
CA ASP A 63 10.90 13.49 7.50
C ASP A 63 12.06 13.41 6.52
N SER A 64 11.93 12.50 5.56
CA SER A 64 12.84 12.38 4.41
C SER A 64 12.01 12.23 3.13
N PRO A 65 11.39 13.33 2.65
CA PRO A 65 10.43 13.29 1.54
C PRO A 65 11.03 12.76 0.23
N THR A 66 12.31 13.05 -0.04
CA THR A 66 13.06 12.52 -1.20
C THR A 66 13.19 10.98 -1.22
N ASN A 67 13.05 10.35 -0.07
CA ASN A 67 13.03 8.89 0.07
C ASN A 67 11.61 8.34 0.28
N GLY A 68 10.58 9.17 0.10
CA GLY A 68 9.19 8.82 0.37
C GLY A 68 8.94 8.45 1.83
N TYR A 69 9.68 9.06 2.78
CA TYR A 69 9.54 8.78 4.20
C TYR A 69 9.01 9.99 4.97
N TYR A 70 7.99 9.75 5.78
CA TYR A 70 7.41 10.71 6.72
C TYR A 70 7.39 10.10 8.12
N ALA A 71 7.89 10.86 9.10
CA ALA A 71 7.92 10.49 10.50
C ALA A 71 6.54 10.63 11.19
N THR A 72 5.51 11.06 10.45
CA THR A 72 4.12 11.23 10.91
C THR A 72 3.12 10.39 10.10
N SER A 73 1.93 10.16 10.66
CA SER A 73 0.86 9.37 10.03
C SER A 73 0.20 10.07 8.85
N GLN A 74 0.24 11.41 8.83
CA GLN A 74 -0.41 12.25 7.81
C GLN A 74 -1.87 11.85 7.54
N ASP A 75 -2.69 11.71 8.59
CA ASP A 75 -4.07 11.18 8.46
C ASP A 75 -5.05 12.07 7.64
N ASN A 76 -4.69 13.34 7.45
CA ASN A 76 -5.42 14.27 6.60
C ASN A 76 -5.08 14.13 5.12
N LEU A 77 -4.01 13.42 4.77
CA LEU A 77 -3.58 13.22 3.37
C LEU A 77 -4.39 12.09 2.74
N ASP A 78 -4.96 12.33 1.56
CA ASP A 78 -5.56 11.29 0.73
C ASP A 78 -4.50 10.63 -0.15
N LEU A 79 -4.09 9.44 0.26
CA LEU A 79 -3.13 8.60 -0.44
C LEU A 79 -3.64 8.12 -1.81
N THR A 80 -4.95 8.05 -2.02
CA THR A 80 -5.55 7.39 -3.18
C THR A 80 -6.33 8.34 -4.10
N GLY A 81 -6.71 9.51 -3.60
CA GLY A 81 -7.62 10.45 -4.25
C GLY A 81 -9.09 10.02 -4.24
N ASN A 82 -9.46 9.09 -3.35
CA ASN A 82 -10.80 8.49 -3.30
C ASN A 82 -11.56 8.80 -2.00
N LYS A 83 -10.89 9.37 -0.98
CA LYS A 83 -11.50 9.83 0.26
C LYS A 83 -12.21 11.17 0.04
N THR A 84 -11.61 12.04 -0.77
CA THR A 84 -12.08 13.40 -1.08
C THR A 84 -12.05 13.63 -2.60
N PRO A 85 -12.89 12.95 -3.39
CA PRO A 85 -12.78 12.96 -4.86
C PRO A 85 -12.94 14.35 -5.52
N ASP A 86 -13.63 15.29 -4.86
CA ASP A 86 -13.84 16.66 -5.34
C ASP A 86 -12.77 17.66 -4.86
N ASP A 87 -11.86 17.23 -3.96
CA ASP A 87 -10.76 18.04 -3.45
C ASP A 87 -9.43 17.39 -3.87
N THR A 88 -8.59 18.16 -4.55
CA THR A 88 -7.26 17.68 -4.96
C THR A 88 -6.15 18.25 -4.09
N SER A 89 -6.49 19.14 -3.15
CA SER A 89 -5.52 19.84 -2.31
C SER A 89 -4.90 18.97 -1.22
N ASP A 90 -5.59 17.90 -0.80
CA ASP A 90 -5.15 16.92 0.18
C ASP A 90 -4.64 15.61 -0.44
N ASN A 91 -4.60 15.52 -1.77
CA ASN A 91 -4.11 14.33 -2.47
C ASN A 91 -2.58 14.24 -2.42
N LEU A 92 -2.08 13.03 -2.17
CA LEU A 92 -0.65 12.74 -2.34
C LEU A 92 -0.27 12.80 -3.83
N ASP A 93 0.68 13.66 -4.17
CA ASP A 93 1.26 13.70 -5.51
C ASP A 93 2.26 12.55 -5.71
N TRP A 94 1.78 11.48 -6.33
CA TRP A 94 2.57 10.31 -6.69
C TRP A 94 3.55 10.51 -7.85
N THR A 95 3.56 11.69 -8.49
CA THR A 95 4.52 12.04 -9.56
C THR A 95 5.68 12.87 -9.05
N SER A 96 5.56 13.45 -7.86
CA SER A 96 6.60 14.26 -7.24
C SER A 96 7.66 13.41 -6.54
N ALA A 97 8.89 13.47 -7.05
CA ALA A 97 10.06 12.86 -6.41
C ALA A 97 10.41 13.47 -5.03
N SER A 98 9.77 14.59 -4.67
CA SER A 98 9.87 15.23 -3.36
C SER A 98 8.80 14.75 -2.39
N ALA A 99 7.89 13.86 -2.79
CA ALA A 99 6.84 13.32 -1.93
C ALA A 99 6.88 11.79 -1.84
N VAL A 100 7.25 11.12 -2.93
CA VAL A 100 7.27 9.66 -3.01
C VAL A 100 8.59 9.16 -3.59
N LYS A 101 8.91 7.89 -3.31
CA LYS A 101 10.05 7.22 -3.94
C LYS A 101 9.57 6.32 -5.07
N THR A 102 9.95 6.67 -6.29
CA THR A 102 9.68 5.86 -7.49
C THR A 102 10.82 4.86 -7.73
N LEU A 103 10.46 3.60 -7.97
CA LEU A 103 11.38 2.55 -8.39
C LEU A 103 11.62 2.60 -9.91
N VAL A 104 12.66 1.90 -10.36
CA VAL A 104 12.85 1.63 -11.79
C VAL A 104 11.66 0.81 -12.28
N LYS A 105 11.16 1.19 -13.47
CA LYS A 105 10.07 0.49 -14.16
C LYS A 105 10.37 -1.00 -14.30
N ASP A 106 9.40 -1.85 -13.98
CA ASP A 106 9.58 -3.29 -14.07
C ASP A 106 9.65 -3.78 -15.54
N ALA A 107 10.03 -5.05 -15.74
CA ALA A 107 10.14 -5.64 -17.07
C ALA A 107 8.79 -5.73 -17.82
N VAL A 108 7.67 -5.64 -17.11
CA VAL A 108 6.30 -5.71 -17.65
C VAL A 108 5.77 -4.31 -17.98
N GLY A 109 6.46 -3.27 -17.56
CA GLY A 109 6.11 -1.88 -17.78
C GLY A 109 5.24 -1.25 -16.71
N ASN A 110 5.19 -1.82 -15.49
CA ASN A 110 4.59 -1.14 -14.35
C ASN A 110 5.61 -0.22 -13.67
N GLU A 111 5.13 0.97 -13.31
CA GLU A 111 5.86 1.93 -12.51
C GLU A 111 5.36 1.84 -11.07
N VAL A 112 6.29 1.64 -10.14
CA VAL A 112 5.98 1.47 -8.71
C VAL A 112 6.55 2.65 -7.96
N ALA A 113 5.70 3.34 -7.20
CA ALA A 113 6.12 4.37 -6.26
C ALA A 113 5.63 4.00 -4.87
N PHE A 114 6.43 4.28 -3.84
CA PHE A 114 6.05 4.04 -2.46
C PHE A 114 6.21 5.28 -1.59
N VAL A 115 5.43 5.29 -0.52
CA VAL A 115 5.53 6.22 0.60
C VAL A 115 5.43 5.44 1.91
N ILE A 116 6.18 5.89 2.91
CA ILE A 116 6.30 5.31 4.23
C ILE A 116 5.84 6.37 5.22
N HIS A 117 4.81 6.05 5.98
CA HIS A 117 4.34 6.85 7.10
C HIS A 117 4.65 6.12 8.38
N ARG A 118 5.40 6.75 9.27
CA ARG A 118 5.51 6.29 10.65
C ARG A 118 4.23 6.68 11.37
N MET A 119 3.61 5.76 12.09
CA MET A 119 2.32 5.99 12.76
C MET A 119 2.51 6.80 14.04
N CYS A 120 3.02 8.02 13.91
CA CYS A 120 3.17 9.02 14.96
C CYS A 120 2.38 10.29 14.62
N ASN A 121 1.95 11.02 15.63
CA ASN A 121 1.28 12.31 15.45
C ASN A 121 2.27 13.42 15.07
N ASP A 122 3.47 13.37 15.65
CA ASP A 122 4.51 14.40 15.49
C ASP A 122 5.87 13.77 15.18
N VAL A 123 6.75 14.57 14.55
CA VAL A 123 8.15 14.21 14.31
C VAL A 123 8.93 14.10 15.62
N GLY A 124 10.00 13.31 15.62
CA GLY A 124 10.90 13.15 16.77
C GLY A 124 11.06 11.71 17.26
N PRO A 125 11.60 11.54 18.48
CA PRO A 125 11.89 10.22 19.05
C PRO A 125 10.60 9.42 19.28
N LEU A 126 10.74 8.09 19.28
CA LEU A 126 9.61 7.19 19.50
C LEU A 126 9.06 7.34 20.92
N ASN A 127 7.76 7.63 21.00
CA ASN A 127 7.06 7.81 22.26
C ASN A 127 5.70 7.10 22.20
N GLY A 128 5.41 6.23 23.16
CA GLY A 128 4.18 5.45 23.21
C GLY A 128 2.90 6.28 23.45
N ALA A 129 3.02 7.57 23.75
CA ALA A 129 1.89 8.49 23.87
C ALA A 129 1.53 9.17 22.53
N THR A 130 2.51 9.39 21.66
CA THR A 130 2.32 10.11 20.37
C THR A 130 2.42 9.18 19.17
N CYS A 131 2.89 7.95 19.35
CA CYS A 131 3.08 6.97 18.30
C CYS A 131 2.33 5.67 18.60
N ALA A 132 1.82 5.03 17.56
CA ALA A 132 1.42 3.64 17.60
C ALA A 132 2.67 2.78 17.73
N THR A 133 2.80 2.11 18.86
CA THR A 133 3.97 1.30 19.20
C THR A 133 3.57 -0.11 19.60
N GLU A 134 4.39 -1.09 19.23
CA GLU A 134 4.31 -2.42 19.79
C GLU A 134 5.07 -2.44 21.13
N GLN A 135 4.42 -2.95 22.17
CA GLN A 135 5.05 -3.12 23.48
C GLN A 135 5.91 -4.39 23.47
N SER A 136 7.22 -4.23 23.58
CA SER A 136 8.17 -5.34 23.65
C SER A 136 9.11 -5.17 24.84
N ALA A 137 9.69 -6.27 25.32
CA ALA A 137 10.69 -6.21 26.39
C ALA A 137 11.93 -5.44 25.92
N GLN A 138 12.26 -4.35 26.60
CA GLN A 138 13.48 -3.59 26.36
C GLN A 138 14.56 -4.00 27.35
N ALA A 139 15.72 -4.41 26.83
CA ALA A 139 16.88 -4.73 27.66
C ALA A 139 17.30 -3.50 28.50
N GLY A 140 17.51 -3.68 29.80
CA GLY A 140 17.89 -2.60 30.72
C GLY A 140 16.73 -1.82 31.35
N SER A 141 15.47 -2.18 31.08
CA SER A 141 14.31 -1.63 31.78
C SER A 141 13.80 -2.60 32.85
N SER A 142 13.69 -2.11 34.10
CA SER A 142 13.03 -2.85 35.20
C SER A 142 11.51 -2.71 35.18
N GLN A 143 10.97 -1.89 34.27
CA GLN A 143 9.54 -1.71 34.08
C GLN A 143 9.06 -2.85 33.17
N GLY A 144 8.42 -3.87 33.76
CA GLY A 144 7.98 -5.05 33.02
C GLY A 144 7.10 -4.71 31.81
N SER A 145 7.48 -5.16 30.62
CA SER A 145 6.79 -4.89 29.35
C SER A 145 5.33 -5.35 29.33
N ALA A 146 4.99 -6.37 30.13
CA ALA A 146 3.63 -6.92 30.22
C ALA A 146 2.68 -6.13 31.14
N ARG A 147 3.18 -5.21 31.97
CA ARG A 147 2.33 -4.54 32.96
C ARG A 147 1.23 -3.70 32.32
N GLN A 148 1.50 -3.01 31.22
CA GLN A 148 0.50 -2.20 30.52
C GLN A 148 -0.58 -3.05 29.84
N MET A 149 -0.21 -4.22 29.30
CA MET A 149 -1.14 -5.19 28.73
C MET A 149 -2.03 -5.82 29.81
N GLN A 150 -1.50 -6.05 31.00
CA GLN A 150 -2.24 -6.62 32.14
C GLN A 150 -3.19 -5.62 32.80
N THR A 151 -2.90 -4.32 32.74
CA THR A 151 -3.71 -3.28 33.40
C THR A 151 -4.54 -2.43 32.44
N TYR A 152 -4.49 -2.68 31.11
CA TYR A 152 -5.17 -1.87 30.08
C TYR A 152 -4.90 -0.37 30.25
N GLN A 153 -3.69 0.00 30.69
CA GLN A 153 -3.33 1.40 30.89
C GLN A 153 -2.80 1.97 29.57
N PRO A 154 -3.32 3.11 29.08
CA PRO A 154 -2.76 3.80 27.92
C PRO A 154 -1.29 4.14 28.17
N GLY A 155 -0.51 4.19 27.09
CA GLY A 155 0.95 4.37 27.03
C GLY A 155 1.52 5.55 27.84
N SER A 156 1.53 5.50 29.17
CA SER A 156 1.96 6.61 30.04
C SER A 156 3.46 6.64 30.31
N TRP A 157 4.22 5.65 29.80
CA TRP A 157 5.67 5.59 29.94
C TRP A 157 6.33 5.81 28.58
N GLY A 158 6.80 7.04 28.33
CA GLY A 158 7.49 7.40 27.08
C GLY A 158 8.78 6.60 26.80
N SER A 159 9.30 5.85 27.78
CA SER A 159 10.58 5.14 27.73
C SER A 159 10.50 3.64 27.39
N VAL A 160 9.31 3.06 27.17
CA VAL A 160 9.15 1.62 26.82
C VAL A 160 8.72 1.39 25.37
N ALA A 161 8.55 2.47 24.60
CA ALA A 161 8.28 2.41 23.17
C ALA A 161 9.58 2.04 22.44
N ASN A 162 9.78 0.74 22.20
CA ASN A 162 10.97 0.23 21.51
C ASN A 162 10.68 -0.19 20.06
N ARG A 163 9.39 -0.32 19.68
CA ARG A 163 8.98 -0.72 18.32
C ARG A 163 7.85 0.17 17.82
N GLY A 164 8.04 0.84 16.69
CA GLY A 164 7.04 1.70 16.05
C GLY A 164 6.31 0.98 14.93
N TYR A 165 5.03 1.31 14.71
CA TYR A 165 4.32 0.89 13.52
C TYR A 165 4.59 1.83 12.34
N TYR A 166 4.77 1.24 11.16
CA TYR A 166 4.98 1.94 9.90
C TYR A 166 3.96 1.44 8.88
N ARG A 167 3.31 2.38 8.19
CA ARG A 167 2.39 2.13 7.08
C ARG A 167 3.12 2.42 5.79
N ILE A 168 3.32 1.41 4.98
CA ILE A 168 3.91 1.55 3.65
C ILE A 168 2.76 1.47 2.65
N THR A 169 2.64 2.48 1.80
CA THR A 169 1.68 2.49 0.69
C THR A 169 2.45 2.50 -0.62
N ALA A 170 2.21 1.51 -1.46
CA ALA A 170 2.76 1.43 -2.81
C ALA A 170 1.65 1.67 -3.84
N ARG A 171 1.89 2.60 -4.77
CA ARG A 171 1.08 2.82 -5.96
C ARG A 171 1.76 2.18 -7.15
N ILE A 172 0.99 1.44 -7.93
CA ILE A 172 1.41 0.77 -9.15
C ILE A 172 0.65 1.38 -10.30
N ALA A 173 1.35 2.07 -11.20
CA ALA A 173 0.82 2.59 -12.44
C ALA A 173 1.23 1.67 -13.59
N GLY A 174 0.27 0.94 -14.14
CA GLY A 174 0.52 0.01 -15.24
C GLY A 174 0.44 0.68 -16.63
N PRO A 175 0.85 -0.03 -17.69
CA PRO A 175 1.01 0.52 -19.03
C PRO A 175 -0.29 0.93 -19.72
N ARG A 176 -1.45 0.54 -19.18
CA ARG A 176 -2.78 0.89 -19.70
C ARG A 176 -3.48 1.96 -18.86
N ASN A 177 -2.71 2.77 -18.13
CA ASN A 177 -3.21 3.78 -17.22
C ASN A 177 -4.12 3.21 -16.12
N ASN A 178 -3.85 1.97 -15.70
CA ASN A 178 -4.47 1.34 -14.55
C ASN A 178 -3.64 1.64 -13.30
N THR A 179 -4.31 2.08 -12.23
CA THR A 179 -3.68 2.33 -10.93
C THR A 179 -4.15 1.32 -9.91
N SER A 180 -3.21 0.67 -9.23
CA SER A 180 -3.48 -0.18 -8.07
C SER A 180 -2.71 0.34 -6.87
N TYR A 181 -3.27 0.12 -5.68
CA TYR A 181 -2.61 0.46 -4.42
C TYR A 181 -2.46 -0.81 -3.58
N VAL A 182 -1.30 -0.97 -2.97
CA VAL A 182 -1.01 -2.03 -1.99
C VAL A 182 -0.52 -1.35 -0.72
N GLN A 183 -1.02 -1.78 0.43
CA GLN A 183 -0.65 -1.21 1.72
C GLN A 183 -0.26 -2.31 2.70
N ALA A 184 0.84 -2.10 3.40
CA ALA A 184 1.34 -2.98 4.44
C ALA A 184 1.60 -2.19 5.72
N ILE A 185 1.29 -2.79 6.86
CA ILE A 185 1.66 -2.26 8.18
C ILE A 185 2.67 -3.21 8.79
N ILE A 186 3.82 -2.67 9.19
CA ILE A 186 4.89 -3.43 9.84
C ILE A 186 5.24 -2.80 11.19
N SER A 187 5.71 -3.61 12.13
CA SER A 187 6.38 -3.11 13.33
C SER A 187 7.90 -3.25 13.19
N ARG A 188 8.63 -2.24 13.64
CA ARG A 188 10.09 -2.26 13.74
C ARG A 188 10.54 -1.67 15.06
#